data_AF-A0AAV6YBZ9-F1
#
_entry.id   AF-A0AAV6YBZ9-F1
#
_cell.length_a   1.000
_cell.length_b   1.000
_cell.length_c   1.000
_cell.angle_alpha   90.00
_cell.angle_beta   90.00
_cell.angle_gamma   90.00
#
_symmetry.space_group_name_H-M   'P 1'
#
loop_
_entity.id
_entity.type
_entity.pdbx_description
1 polymer ?
#
loop_
_entity_poly.entity_id
_entity_poly.type
_entity_poly.pdbx_seq_one_letter_code
_entity_poly.pdbx_strand_id
1 'polypeptide(L)' 'DFDVLFGNIHSVISVTQMLLGALENCDSVGLIFLEQRMELECVYKEYCQNHEETIALLESYEKNEKFQRSLHECMETVK' A
#
# COMPACT_ATOMS: atom_id res chain seq x y z
N ASP A 1 5.26 15.33 -0.59
CA ASP A 1 4.99 14.80 -1.95
C ASP A 1 5.00 13.28 -2.00
N PHE A 2 6.06 12.59 -1.57
CA PHE A 2 6.08 11.11 -1.55
C PHE A 2 5.09 10.48 -0.55
N ASP A 3 4.75 11.19 0.53
CA ASP A 3 3.78 10.72 1.52
C ASP A 3 2.37 10.52 0.92
N VAL A 4 2.01 11.26 -0.12
CA VAL A 4 0.75 11.07 -0.87
C VAL A 4 0.81 9.83 -1.77
N LEU A 5 2.01 9.48 -2.27
CA LEU A 5 2.19 8.33 -3.15
C LEU A 5 2.06 7.01 -2.40
N PHE A 6 2.57 6.98 -1.18
CA PHE A 6 2.68 5.77 -0.38
C PHE A 6 1.71 5.73 0.80
N GLY A 7 1.18 6.88 1.24
CA GLY A 7 0.25 6.96 2.37
C GLY A 7 0.79 6.22 3.59
N ASN A 8 -0.05 5.38 4.19
CA ASN A 8 0.28 4.50 5.30
C ASN A 8 0.71 3.08 4.84
N ILE A 9 1.38 2.92 3.68
CA ILE A 9 1.72 1.60 3.11
C ILE A 9 2.44 0.66 4.10
N HIS A 10 3.27 1.19 4.98
CA HIS A 10 3.95 0.38 6.00
C HIS A 10 2.96 -0.23 7.02
N SER A 11 1.91 0.50 7.37
CA SER A 11 0.82 -0.01 8.21
C SER A 11 0.03 -1.10 7.48
N VAL A 12 -0.26 -0.90 6.18
CA VAL A 12 -0.91 -1.91 5.33
C VAL A 12 -0.08 -3.19 5.26
N ILE A 13 1.25 -3.07 5.06
CA ILE A 13 2.16 -4.23 5.05
C ILE A 13 2.11 -4.94 6.41
N SER A 14 2.20 -4.20 7.51
CA SER A 14 2.19 -4.75 8.87
C SER A 14 0.91 -5.55 9.16
N VAL A 15 -0.27 -4.96 8.91
CA VAL A 15 -1.55 -5.63 9.18
C VAL A 15 -1.75 -6.83 8.25
N THR A 16 -1.26 -6.76 7.01
CA THR A 16 -1.36 -7.88 6.05
C THR A 16 -0.45 -9.04 6.44
N GLN A 17 0.75 -8.77 6.95
CA GLN A 17 1.66 -9.80 7.45
C GLN A 17 1.09 -10.47 8.71
N MET A 18 0.48 -9.71 9.60
CA MET A 18 -0.24 -10.26 10.76
C MET A 18 -1.42 -11.14 10.34
N LEU A 19 -2.22 -10.70 9.37
CA LEU A 19 -3.32 -11.48 8.83
C LEU A 19 -2.83 -12.78 8.19
N LEU A 20 -1.77 -12.72 7.38
CA LEU A 20 -1.18 -13.92 6.78
C LEU A 20 -0.74 -14.92 7.85
N GLY A 21 0.04 -14.48 8.84
CA GLY A 21 0.51 -15.36 9.91
C GLY A 21 -0.62 -15.96 10.74
N ALA A 22 -1.72 -15.23 10.94
CA ALA A 22 -2.91 -15.77 11.61
C ALA A 22 -3.63 -16.80 10.74
N LEU A 23 -3.80 -16.53 9.44
CA LEU A 23 -4.45 -17.45 8.50
C LEU A 23 -3.67 -18.76 8.32
N GLU A 24 -2.34 -18.71 8.29
CA GLU A 24 -1.48 -19.88 8.15
C GLU A 24 -1.62 -20.88 9.32
N ASN A 25 -2.05 -20.41 10.50
CA ASN A 25 -2.13 -21.20 11.73
C ASN A 25 -3.55 -21.37 12.27
N CYS A 26 -4.59 -20.99 11.50
CA CYS A 26 -5.96 -21.00 12.00
C CYS A 26 -6.73 -22.28 11.65
N ASP A 27 -7.60 -22.71 12.58
CA ASP A 27 -8.59 -23.76 12.34
C ASP A 27 -9.88 -23.21 11.69
N SER A 28 -10.07 -21.89 11.73
CA SER A 28 -11.25 -21.22 11.18
C SER A 28 -10.91 -19.84 10.62
N VAL A 29 -10.92 -19.75 9.29
CA VAL A 29 -10.70 -18.50 8.55
C VAL A 29 -11.70 -17.42 8.99
N GLY A 30 -12.98 -17.78 9.18
CA GLY A 30 -14.03 -16.84 9.53
C GLY A 30 -13.78 -16.13 10.87
N LEU A 31 -13.24 -16.84 11.87
CA LEU A 31 -12.92 -16.26 13.17
C LEU A 31 -11.78 -15.25 13.09
N ILE A 32 -10.72 -15.56 12.31
CA ILE A 32 -9.60 -14.63 12.11
C ILE A 32 -10.08 -13.31 11.50
N PHE A 33 -10.94 -13.36 10.49
CA PHE A 33 -11.50 -12.14 9.90
C PHE A 33 -12.37 -11.36 10.89
N LEU A 34 -13.16 -12.03 11.74
CA LEU A 34 -13.96 -11.34 12.76
C LEU A 34 -13.09 -10.66 13.82
N GLU A 35 -12.00 -11.29 14.24
CA GLU A 35 -11.05 -10.75 15.22
C GLU A 35 -10.29 -9.54 14.67
N GLN A 36 -9.82 -9.63 13.41
CA GLN A 36 -8.97 -8.61 12.80
C GLN A 36 -9.73 -7.55 12.00
N ARG A 37 -11.06 -7.67 11.86
CA ARG A 37 -11.89 -6.77 11.01
C ARG A 37 -11.63 -5.28 11.27
N MET A 38 -11.53 -4.89 12.54
CA MET A 38 -11.42 -3.48 12.90
C MET A 38 -10.08 -2.90 12.48
N GLU A 39 -9.00 -3.66 12.70
CA GLU A 39 -7.65 -3.22 12.37
C GLU A 39 -7.47 -3.15 10.85
N LEU A 40 -7.94 -4.18 10.13
CA LEU A 40 -7.97 -4.20 8.67
C LEU A 40 -8.76 -3.02 8.12
N GLU A 41 -10.00 -2.82 8.58
CA GLU A 41 -10.84 -1.71 8.11
C GLU A 41 -10.19 -0.34 8.38
N CYS A 42 -9.64 -0.13 9.57
CA CYS A 42 -9.02 1.14 9.95
C CYS A 42 -7.82 1.48 9.05
N VAL A 43 -6.89 0.53 8.90
CA VAL A 43 -5.66 0.73 8.13
C VAL A 43 -5.96 0.90 6.64
N TYR A 44 -6.80 0.05 6.06
CA TYR A 44 -7.14 0.13 4.64
C TYR A 44 -7.99 1.35 4.31
N LYS A 45 -8.82 1.84 5.24
CA LYS A 45 -9.61 3.06 5.02
C LYS A 45 -8.70 4.28 4.85
N GLU A 46 -7.69 4.42 5.70
CA GLU A 46 -6.69 5.49 5.57
C GLU A 46 -5.91 5.36 4.25
N TYR A 47 -5.48 4.14 3.90
CA TYR A 47 -4.75 3.90 2.65
C TYR A 47 -5.56 4.30 1.42
N CYS A 48 -6.85 3.92 1.38
CA CYS A 48 -7.73 4.17 0.26
C CYS A 48 -8.22 5.62 0.18
N GLN A 49 -8.19 6.38 1.28
CA GLN A 49 -8.75 7.73 1.34
C GLN A 49 -8.10 8.69 0.33
N ASN A 50 -6.80 8.51 0.06
CA ASN A 50 -6.04 9.42 -0.80
C ASN A 50 -5.89 8.89 -2.24
N HIS A 51 -6.62 7.84 -2.62
CA HIS A 51 -6.40 7.13 -3.89
C HIS A 51 -6.53 8.04 -5.12
N GLU A 52 -7.54 8.93 -5.16
CA GLU A 52 -7.73 9.88 -6.26
C GLU A 52 -6.58 10.89 -6.35
N GLU A 53 -6.06 11.34 -5.20
CA GLU A 53 -4.93 12.26 -5.13
C GLU A 53 -3.63 11.59 -5.59
N THR A 54 -3.40 10.34 -5.18
CA THR A 54 -2.27 9.53 -5.64
C THR A 54 -2.30 9.32 -7.16
N ILE A 55 -3.47 9.04 -7.74
CA ILE A 55 -3.64 8.90 -9.19
C ILE A 55 -3.28 10.21 -9.90
N ALA A 56 -3.85 11.34 -9.47
CA ALA A 56 -3.56 12.63 -10.08
C ALA A 56 -2.07 13.00 -10.00
N LEU A 57 -1.41 12.66 -8.88
CA LEU A 57 0.02 12.85 -8.71
C LEU A 57 0.84 11.98 -9.68
N LEU A 58 0.47 10.72 -9.86
CA LEU A 58 1.11 9.81 -10.82
C LEU A 58 0.98 10.31 -12.27
N GLU A 59 -0.21 10.77 -12.66
CA GLU A 59 -0.44 11.37 -13.98
C GLU A 59 0.41 12.63 -14.21
N SER A 60 0.67 13.41 -13.14
CA SER A 60 1.56 14.57 -13.21
C SER A 60 3.02 14.16 -13.41
N TYR A 61 3.45 13.05 -12.79
CA TYR A 61 4.80 12.51 -12.92
C TYR A 61 5.03 11.83 -14.27
N GLU A 62 4.01 11.25 -14.88
CA GLU A 62 4.09 10.70 -16.24
C GLU A 62 4.46 11.78 -17.27
N LYS A 63 3.91 12.98 -17.10
CA LYS A 63 4.19 14.14 -17.98
C LYS A 63 5.54 14.80 -17.72
N ASN A 64 6.24 14.40 -16.64
CA ASN A 64 7.52 15.00 -16.24
C ASN A 64 8.70 14.17 -16.76
N GLU A 65 9.24 14.55 -17.92
CA GLU A 65 10.36 13.84 -18.57
C GLU A 65 11.59 13.66 -17.67
N LYS A 66 11.91 14.64 -16.82
CA LYS A 66 13.06 14.56 -15.92
C LYS A 66 12.84 13.51 -14.83
N PHE A 67 11.63 13.48 -14.27
CA PHE A 67 11.24 12.47 -13.30
C PHE A 67 11.27 11.07 -13.94
N GLN A 68 10.65 10.89 -15.11
CA GLN A 68 10.62 9.61 -15.82
C GLN A 68 12.02 9.09 -16.15
N ARG A 69 12.93 9.96 -16.60
CA ARG A 69 14.34 9.59 -16.84
C ARG A 69 15.03 9.09 -15.57
N SER A 70 14.86 9.83 -14.46
CA SER A 70 15.46 9.46 -13.17
C SER A 70 14.88 8.15 -12.63
N LEU A 71 13.57 7.94 -12.79
CA LEU A 71 12.89 6.70 -12.43
C LEU A 71 13.44 5.52 -13.24
N HIS A 72 13.60 5.69 -14.56
CA HIS A 72 14.14 4.66 -15.44
C HIS A 72 15.57 4.27 -15.05
N GLU A 73 16.44 5.26 -14.83
CA GLU A 73 17.81 5.03 -14.35
C GLU A 73 17.83 4.24 -13.03
N CYS A 74 16.96 4.59 -12.08
CA CYS A 74 16.82 3.86 -10.83
C CYS A 74 16.36 2.42 -11.06
N MET A 75 15.37 2.19 -11.93
CA MET A 75 14.88 0.84 -12.26
C MET A 75 15.95 -0.05 -12.91
N GLU A 76 16.88 0.54 -13.67
CA GLU A 76 18.01 -0.22 -14.24
C GLU A 76 19.00 -0.70 -13.17
N THR A 77 19.11 -0.02 -12.02
CA THR A 77 19.99 -0.45 -10.93
C THR A 77 19.43 -1.59 -10.08
N VAL A 78 18.13 -1.86 -10.18
CA VAL A 78 17.43 -2.91 -9.42
C VAL A 78 17.31 -4.22 -10.23
N LYS A 79 17.73 -4.20 -11.51
CA LYS A 79 17.84 -5.40 -12.36
C LYS A 79 19.10 -6.21 -12.04
#